data_AF-A0A067C0X5-F1
#
_entry.id   AF-A0A067C0X5-F1
#
_cell.length_a   1.000
_cell.length_b   1.000
_cell.length_c   1.000
_cell.angle_alpha   90.00
_cell.angle_beta   90.00
_cell.angle_gamma   90.00
#
_symmetry.space_group_name_H-M   'P 1'
#
loop_
_entity.id
_entity.type
_entity.pdbx_description
1 polymer ?
#
loop_
_entity_poly.entity_id
_entity_poly.type
_entity_poly.pdbx_seq_one_letter_code
_entity_poly.pdbx_strand_id
1 'polypeptide(L)'
;MSLTAFLSSPRSDAAILDEVIKQQTNAALLVGDRLAIFFGAAFTAQILAANEIAKYARVLEKLVDSERLQFQLIALTEHFCAVKVPALLHSFPVILKLLYDEDILAEDTILSWSVDETRKNYAHYEVTDAHAAALKKALTPFIDWLENAEEEESDEDDE
;
A
#
# COMPACT_ATOMS: atom_id res chain seq x y z
N MET A 1 6.35 22.73 -10.16
CA MET A 1 6.20 22.43 -8.71
C MET A 1 6.18 20.93 -8.58
N SER A 2 6.90 20.33 -7.62
CA SER A 2 6.82 18.88 -7.39
C SER A 2 5.51 18.52 -6.71
N LEU A 3 5.04 17.26 -6.85
CA LEU A 3 3.84 16.80 -6.15
C LEU A 3 4.00 16.89 -4.63
N THR A 4 5.19 16.59 -4.11
CA THR A 4 5.51 16.77 -2.68
C THR A 4 5.28 18.20 -2.20
N ALA A 5 5.76 19.20 -2.95
CA ALA A 5 5.54 20.62 -2.63
C ALA A 5 4.06 21.03 -2.81
N PHE A 6 3.34 20.39 -3.72
CA PHE A 6 1.92 20.63 -3.89
C PHE A 6 1.10 20.11 -2.70
N LEU A 7 1.47 18.94 -2.16
CA LEU A 7 0.81 18.25 -1.04
C LEU A 7 1.12 18.86 0.35
N SER A 8 2.06 19.81 0.45
CA SER A 8 2.41 20.44 1.73
C SER A 8 1.35 21.41 2.28
N SER A 9 0.35 21.76 1.47
CA SER A 9 -0.83 22.54 1.86
C SER A 9 -2.08 21.67 1.76
N PRO A 10 -3.15 21.94 2.53
CA PRO A 10 -4.43 21.25 2.35
C PRO A 10 -4.92 21.35 0.90
N ARG A 11 -5.27 20.21 0.31
CA ARG A 11 -5.82 20.07 -1.04
C ARG A 11 -7.08 19.20 -0.97
N SER A 12 -8.01 19.40 -1.89
CA SER A 12 -9.10 18.45 -2.10
C SER A 12 -8.58 17.22 -2.86
N ASP A 13 -9.25 16.09 -2.68
CA ASP A 13 -8.90 14.83 -3.35
C ASP A 13 -8.90 14.99 -4.88
N ALA A 14 -9.89 15.72 -5.42
CA ALA A 14 -9.95 16.03 -6.85
C ALA A 14 -8.72 16.83 -7.34
N ALA A 15 -8.28 17.83 -6.57
CA ALA A 15 -7.11 18.62 -6.94
C ALA A 15 -5.80 17.80 -6.87
N ILE A 16 -5.73 16.82 -5.97
CA ILE A 16 -4.61 15.88 -5.89
C ILE A 16 -4.61 14.99 -7.13
N LEU A 17 -5.75 14.40 -7.49
CA LEU A 17 -5.87 13.53 -8.67
C LEU A 17 -5.53 14.28 -9.96
N ASP A 18 -6.04 15.50 -10.14
CA ASP A 18 -5.74 16.34 -11.29
C ASP A 18 -4.24 16.64 -11.40
N GLU A 19 -3.58 16.95 -10.28
CA GLU A 19 -2.14 17.22 -10.28
C GLU A 19 -1.31 15.95 -10.55
N VAL A 20 -1.74 14.78 -10.04
CA VAL A 20 -1.11 13.48 -10.37
C VAL A 20 -1.21 13.20 -11.87
N ILE A 21 -2.40 13.35 -12.46
CA ILE A 21 -2.63 13.13 -13.91
C ILE A 21 -1.78 14.09 -14.74
N LYS A 22 -1.74 15.36 -14.34
CA LYS A 22 -0.91 16.38 -14.99
C LYS A 22 0.58 16.05 -14.91
N GLN A 23 1.09 15.59 -13.76
CA GLN A 23 2.50 15.21 -13.65
C GLN A 23 2.85 13.97 -14.47
N GLN A 24 1.99 12.95 -14.44
CA GLN A 24 2.12 11.77 -15.29
C GLN A 24 2.14 12.16 -16.79
N THR A 25 1.25 13.06 -17.21
CA THR A 25 1.16 13.52 -18.61
C THR A 25 2.39 14.33 -19.03
N ASN A 26 2.82 15.27 -18.18
CA ASN A 26 4.00 16.10 -18.45
C ASN A 26 5.30 15.27 -18.50
N ALA A 27 5.35 14.16 -17.77
CA ALA A 27 6.48 13.23 -17.78
C ALA A 27 6.38 12.17 -18.90
N ALA A 28 5.31 12.19 -19.71
CA ALA A 28 5.02 11.18 -20.74
C ALA A 28 5.01 9.73 -20.20
N LEU A 29 4.58 9.56 -18.95
CA LEU A 29 4.49 8.28 -18.27
C LEU A 29 3.16 7.58 -18.58
N LEU A 30 3.04 6.31 -18.23
CA LEU A 30 1.82 5.53 -18.42
C LEU A 30 0.79 5.83 -17.33
N VAL A 31 -0.48 5.51 -17.59
CA VAL A 31 -1.56 5.66 -16.59
C VAL A 31 -1.26 4.84 -15.33
N GLY A 32 -0.66 3.66 -15.47
CA GLY A 32 -0.25 2.82 -14.33
C GLY A 32 0.85 3.42 -13.44
N ASP A 33 1.54 4.47 -13.90
CA ASP A 33 2.57 5.14 -13.11
C ASP A 33 1.98 6.15 -12.11
N ARG A 34 0.69 6.50 -12.23
CA ARG A 34 0.01 7.47 -11.36
C ARG A 34 0.08 7.08 -9.90
N LEU A 35 -0.13 5.79 -9.59
CA LEU A 35 -0.05 5.28 -8.23
C LEU A 35 1.36 5.45 -7.64
N ALA A 36 2.40 5.10 -8.40
CA ALA A 36 3.79 5.24 -7.95
C ALA A 36 4.19 6.71 -7.76
N ILE A 37 3.78 7.60 -8.67
CA ILE A 37 4.00 9.06 -8.57
C ILE A 37 3.32 9.60 -7.31
N PHE A 38 2.06 9.25 -7.10
CA PHE A 38 1.31 9.68 -5.92
C PHE A 38 1.94 9.15 -4.64
N PHE A 39 2.20 7.85 -4.56
CA PHE A 39 2.76 7.17 -3.40
C PHE A 39 4.09 7.81 -2.97
N GLY A 40 5.02 8.01 -3.93
CA GLY A 40 6.33 8.59 -3.66
C GLY A 40 6.29 10.06 -3.21
N ALA A 41 5.19 10.77 -3.44
CA ALA A 41 5.01 12.14 -3.01
C ALA A 41 4.18 12.29 -1.72
N ALA A 42 3.23 11.39 -1.50
CA ALA A 42 2.25 11.46 -0.43
C ALA A 42 2.74 10.83 0.88
N PHE A 43 3.50 9.74 0.80
CA PHE A 43 3.90 8.98 1.98
C PHE A 43 5.33 9.28 2.40
N THR A 44 5.50 9.53 3.70
CA THR A 44 6.76 9.91 4.31
C THR A 44 7.10 8.99 5.48
N ALA A 45 8.26 9.21 6.12
CA ALA A 45 8.60 8.49 7.35
C ALA A 45 7.56 8.70 8.49
N GLN A 46 6.65 9.67 8.32
CA GLN A 46 5.56 9.97 9.25
C GLN A 46 4.23 9.30 8.86
N ILE A 47 4.23 8.32 7.95
CA ILE A 47 3.02 7.64 7.44
C ILE A 47 2.03 7.23 8.55
N LEU A 48 2.55 6.73 9.67
CA LEU A 48 1.75 6.41 10.85
C LEU A 48 1.45 7.63 11.73
N ALA A 49 2.49 8.40 12.09
CA ALA A 49 2.36 9.50 13.05
C ALA A 49 1.46 10.65 12.55
N ALA A 50 1.41 10.88 11.24
CA ALA A 50 0.57 11.89 10.60
C ALA A 50 -0.72 11.31 10.00
N ASN A 51 -1.02 10.03 10.26
CA ASN A 51 -2.19 9.31 9.74
C ASN A 51 -2.37 9.48 8.22
N GLU A 52 -1.27 9.33 7.47
CA GLU A 52 -1.25 9.67 6.04
C GLU A 52 -2.13 8.72 5.22
N ILE A 53 -2.28 7.45 5.64
CA ILE A 53 -3.16 6.48 4.97
C ILE A 53 -4.61 6.97 4.96
N ALA A 54 -5.20 7.20 6.13
CA ALA A 54 -6.58 7.69 6.25
C ALA A 54 -6.76 9.07 5.57
N LYS A 55 -5.75 9.96 5.69
CA LYS A 55 -5.75 11.26 5.02
C LYS A 55 -5.91 11.13 3.50
N TYR A 56 -5.35 10.09 2.90
CA TYR A 56 -5.31 9.89 1.46
C TYR A 56 -6.18 8.72 0.97
N ALA A 57 -7.00 8.13 1.83
CA ALA A 57 -7.80 6.95 1.52
C ALA A 57 -8.67 7.14 0.27
N ARG A 58 -9.37 8.28 0.17
CA ARG A 58 -10.21 8.61 -1.01
C ARG A 58 -9.43 8.81 -2.30
N VAL A 59 -8.18 9.25 -2.21
CA VAL A 59 -7.29 9.35 -3.39
C VAL A 59 -6.81 7.95 -3.80
N LEU A 60 -6.41 7.13 -2.83
CA LEU A 60 -6.02 5.73 -3.06
C LEU A 60 -7.17 4.92 -3.68
N GLU A 61 -8.39 5.06 -3.17
CA GLU A 61 -9.61 4.42 -3.69
C GLU A 61 -9.80 4.70 -5.20
N LYS A 62 -9.43 5.91 -5.68
CA LYS A 62 -9.53 6.26 -7.11
C LYS A 62 -8.31 5.84 -7.94
N LEU A 63 -7.16 5.62 -7.31
CA LEU A 63 -5.93 5.19 -7.97
C LEU A 63 -5.74 3.68 -7.97
N VAL A 64 -6.46 2.95 -7.13
CA VAL A 64 -6.35 1.51 -6.92
C VAL A 64 -7.70 0.87 -7.24
N ASP A 65 -7.99 0.74 -8.53
CA ASP A 65 -9.29 0.28 -9.05
C ASP A 65 -9.29 -1.19 -9.51
N SER A 66 -8.18 -1.89 -9.32
CA SER A 66 -8.01 -3.29 -9.74
C SER A 66 -7.04 -4.02 -8.82
N GLU A 67 -7.18 -5.34 -8.77
CA GLU A 67 -6.30 -6.25 -8.02
C GLU A 67 -4.81 -6.03 -8.37
N ARG A 68 -4.51 -5.83 -9.65
CA ARG A 68 -3.14 -5.52 -10.09
C ARG A 68 -2.57 -4.27 -9.42
N LEU A 69 -3.39 -3.23 -9.23
CA LEU A 69 -2.98 -1.99 -8.56
C LEU A 69 -2.89 -2.17 -7.04
N GLN A 70 -3.69 -3.07 -6.46
CA GLN A 70 -3.53 -3.46 -5.06
C GLN A 70 -2.18 -4.16 -4.85
N PHE A 71 -1.80 -5.12 -5.69
CA PHE A 71 -0.45 -5.70 -5.67
C PHE A 71 0.65 -4.67 -5.88
N GLN A 72 0.45 -3.70 -6.78
CA GLN A 72 1.40 -2.60 -6.97
C GLN A 72 1.52 -1.73 -5.71
N LEU A 73 0.41 -1.45 -5.02
CA LEU A 73 0.42 -0.69 -3.77
C LEU A 73 1.18 -1.44 -2.67
N ILE A 74 0.96 -2.75 -2.53
CA ILE A 74 1.71 -3.56 -1.56
C ILE A 74 3.21 -3.57 -1.93
N ALA A 75 3.55 -3.72 -3.21
CA ALA A 75 4.94 -3.67 -3.69
C ALA A 75 5.63 -2.33 -3.39
N LEU A 76 4.94 -1.21 -3.59
CA LEU A 76 5.42 0.13 -3.24
C LEU A 76 5.61 0.27 -1.73
N THR A 77 4.69 -0.26 -0.93
CA THR A 77 4.75 -0.23 0.54
C THR A 77 5.89 -1.08 1.07
N GLU A 78 6.09 -2.28 0.51
CA GLU A 78 7.22 -3.17 0.82
C GLU A 78 8.55 -2.47 0.52
N HIS A 79 8.71 -1.90 -0.68
CA HIS A 79 9.91 -1.18 -1.07
C HIS A 79 10.16 0.03 -0.18
N PHE A 80 9.10 0.75 0.18
CA PHE A 80 9.16 1.88 1.08
C PHE A 80 9.67 1.47 2.46
N CYS A 81 9.10 0.43 3.07
CA CYS A 81 9.45 0.01 4.42
C CYS A 81 10.81 -0.70 4.51
N ALA A 82 11.22 -1.43 3.46
CA ALA A 82 12.49 -2.16 3.48
C ALA A 82 13.68 -1.34 2.97
N VAL A 83 13.48 -0.44 2.00
CA VAL A 83 14.57 0.22 1.28
C VAL A 83 14.59 1.73 1.51
N LYS A 84 13.46 2.42 1.31
CA LYS A 84 13.45 3.90 1.38
C LYS A 84 13.45 4.41 2.82
N VAL A 85 12.71 3.75 3.71
CA VAL A 85 12.60 4.09 5.12
C VAL A 85 12.71 2.82 5.97
N PRO A 86 13.90 2.22 6.09
CA PRO A 86 14.11 0.94 6.80
C PRO A 86 13.62 0.93 8.27
N ALA A 87 13.50 2.11 8.89
CA ALA A 87 12.93 2.27 10.23
C ALA A 87 11.46 1.82 10.32
N LEU A 88 10.75 1.74 9.19
CA LEU A 88 9.36 1.30 9.09
C LEU A 88 9.21 -0.20 8.74
N LEU A 89 10.29 -0.97 8.67
CA LEU A 89 10.22 -2.40 8.32
C LEU A 89 9.24 -3.16 9.22
N HIS A 90 9.31 -2.94 10.53
CA HIS A 90 8.39 -3.57 11.50
C HIS A 90 6.98 -2.96 11.50
N SER A 91 6.80 -1.81 10.85
CA SER A 91 5.51 -1.16 10.66
C SER A 91 4.77 -1.63 9.41
N PHE A 92 5.42 -2.40 8.52
CA PHE A 92 4.81 -2.91 7.30
C PHE A 92 3.45 -3.61 7.52
N PRO A 93 3.29 -4.53 8.51
CA PRO A 93 2.00 -5.18 8.76
C PRO A 93 0.93 -4.18 9.20
N VAL A 94 1.31 -3.18 10.01
CA VAL A 94 0.39 -2.12 10.47
C VAL A 94 -0.08 -1.27 9.30
N ILE A 95 0.82 -0.92 8.37
CA ILE A 95 0.46 -0.15 7.18
C ILE A 95 -0.49 -0.95 6.28
N LEU A 96 -0.25 -2.25 6.07
CA LEU A 96 -1.18 -3.09 5.31
C LEU A 96 -2.52 -3.24 6.00
N LYS A 97 -2.55 -3.37 7.33
CA LYS A 97 -3.80 -3.37 8.09
C LYS A 97 -4.58 -2.08 7.92
N LEU A 98 -3.94 -0.91 7.98
CA LEU A 98 -4.62 0.37 7.77
C LEU A 98 -5.19 0.50 6.34
N LEU A 99 -4.49 -0.06 5.35
CA LEU A 99 -4.98 -0.10 3.97
C LEU A 99 -6.17 -1.07 3.80
N TYR A 100 -6.15 -2.20 4.53
CA TYR A 100 -7.27 -3.13 4.61
C TYR A 100 -8.49 -2.50 5.30
N ASP A 101 -8.30 -1.88 6.46
CA ASP A 101 -9.35 -1.22 7.25
C ASP A 101 -10.04 -0.06 6.49
N GLU A 102 -9.37 0.55 5.51
CA GLU A 102 -9.90 1.61 4.63
C GLU A 102 -10.48 1.07 3.31
N ASP A 103 -10.66 -0.26 3.18
CA ASP A 103 -11.18 -0.95 1.98
C ASP A 103 -10.33 -0.75 0.71
N ILE A 104 -9.04 -0.47 0.85
CA ILE A 104 -8.12 -0.24 -0.29
C ILE A 104 -7.46 -1.55 -0.74
N LEU A 105 -7.19 -2.45 0.19
CA LEU A 105 -6.64 -3.78 -0.07
C LEU A 105 -7.64 -4.85 0.35
N ALA A 106 -7.92 -5.80 -0.54
CA ALA A 106 -8.72 -6.96 -0.23
C ALA A 106 -7.90 -8.01 0.54
N GLU A 107 -8.58 -8.78 1.38
CA GLU A 107 -8.00 -9.90 2.13
C GLU A 107 -7.25 -10.88 1.23
N ASP A 108 -7.94 -11.39 0.19
CA ASP A 108 -7.38 -12.31 -0.81
C ASP A 108 -6.08 -11.79 -1.43
N THR A 109 -5.98 -10.48 -1.64
CA THR A 109 -4.80 -9.86 -2.23
C THR A 109 -3.63 -9.84 -1.24
N ILE A 110 -3.89 -9.58 0.05
CA ILE A 110 -2.88 -9.61 1.11
C ILE A 110 -2.42 -11.05 1.36
N LEU A 111 -3.35 -12.01 1.43
CA LEU A 111 -3.03 -13.44 1.56
C LEU A 111 -2.21 -13.93 0.37
N SER A 112 -2.62 -13.58 -0.85
CA SER A 112 -1.88 -13.91 -2.07
C SER A 112 -0.48 -13.29 -2.10
N TRP A 113 -0.30 -12.08 -1.54
CA TRP A 113 1.02 -11.45 -1.42
C TRP A 113 1.97 -12.22 -0.48
N SER A 114 1.44 -12.92 0.53
CA SER A 114 2.26 -13.73 1.44
C SER A 114 2.96 -14.92 0.74
N VAL A 115 2.48 -15.29 -0.45
CA VAL A 115 3.06 -16.31 -1.33
C VAL A 115 4.22 -15.73 -2.13
N ASP A 116 5.41 -16.32 -1.97
CA ASP A 116 6.66 -15.82 -2.55
C ASP A 116 6.60 -15.67 -4.08
N GLU A 117 5.90 -16.56 -4.77
CA GLU A 117 5.74 -16.51 -6.23
C GLU A 117 4.97 -15.27 -6.68
N THR A 118 3.81 -15.01 -6.08
CA THR A 118 3.00 -13.82 -6.33
C THR A 118 3.80 -12.56 -6.06
N ARG A 119 4.42 -12.45 -4.87
CA ARG A 119 5.21 -11.29 -4.48
C ARG A 119 6.34 -11.00 -5.49
N LYS A 120 7.06 -12.01 -5.96
CA LYS A 120 8.16 -11.85 -6.94
C LYS A 120 7.71 -11.30 -8.29
N ASN A 121 6.44 -11.46 -8.67
CA ASN A 121 5.91 -10.91 -9.92
C ASN A 121 5.74 -9.39 -9.91
N TYR A 122 5.68 -8.79 -8.71
CA TYR A 122 5.37 -7.37 -8.53
C TYR A 122 6.44 -6.60 -7.73
N ALA A 123 7.22 -7.30 -6.89
CA ALA A 123 8.20 -6.70 -6.01
C ALA A 123 9.23 -5.86 -6.77
N HIS A 124 9.60 -4.73 -6.15
CA HIS A 124 10.60 -3.84 -6.72
C HIS A 124 11.99 -4.51 -6.69
N TYR A 125 12.79 -4.30 -7.74
CA TYR A 125 14.10 -4.96 -7.91
C TYR A 125 15.12 -4.65 -6.80
N GLU A 126 14.97 -3.52 -6.10
CA GLU A 126 15.82 -3.16 -4.95
C GLU A 126 15.49 -3.98 -3.67
N VAL A 127 14.36 -4.68 -3.64
CA VAL A 127 13.95 -5.46 -2.46
C VAL A 127 14.56 -6.86 -2.52
N THR A 128 15.72 -6.99 -1.88
CA THR A 128 16.48 -8.24 -1.74
C THR A 128 15.71 -9.36 -1.01
N ASP A 129 16.17 -10.59 -1.15
CA ASP A 129 15.60 -11.75 -0.42
C ASP A 129 15.70 -11.58 1.11
N ALA A 130 16.75 -10.91 1.61
CA ALA A 130 16.89 -10.62 3.03
C ALA A 130 15.81 -9.64 3.53
N HIS A 131 15.48 -8.63 2.72
CA HIS A 131 14.37 -7.72 3.00
C HIS A 131 13.03 -8.47 2.99
N ALA A 132 12.80 -9.29 1.96
CA ALA A 132 11.58 -10.08 1.82
C ALA A 132 11.38 -11.03 3.01
N ALA A 133 12.43 -11.74 3.44
CA ALA A 133 12.37 -12.63 4.60
C ALA A 133 12.06 -11.87 5.91
N ALA A 134 12.64 -10.69 6.10
CA ALA A 134 12.39 -9.87 7.28
C ALA A 134 10.94 -9.33 7.32
N LEU A 135 10.43 -8.86 6.17
CA LEU A 135 9.05 -8.40 6.04
C LEU A 135 8.04 -9.54 6.21
N LYS A 136 8.29 -10.70 5.58
CA LYS A 136 7.45 -11.89 5.72
C LYS A 136 7.31 -12.30 7.18
N LYS A 137 8.42 -12.33 7.93
CA LYS A 137 8.41 -12.61 9.36
C LYS A 137 7.62 -11.58 10.16
N ALA A 138 7.74 -10.29 9.82
CA ALA A 138 6.95 -9.24 10.47
C ALA A 138 5.45 -9.37 10.15
N LEU A 139 5.13 -9.82 8.92
CA LEU A 139 3.76 -9.93 8.41
C LEU A 139 3.01 -11.14 8.95
N THR A 140 3.70 -12.21 9.37
CA THR A 140 3.08 -13.46 9.84
C THR A 140 1.89 -13.28 10.77
N PRO A 141 1.96 -12.51 11.88
CA PRO A 141 0.82 -12.38 12.78
C PRO A 141 -0.42 -11.74 12.15
N PHE A 142 -0.22 -10.90 11.14
CA PHE A 142 -1.32 -10.28 10.41
C PHE A 142 -1.95 -11.23 9.40
N ILE A 143 -1.15 -12.08 8.73
CA ILE A 143 -1.66 -13.15 7.87
C ILE A 143 -2.46 -14.15 8.70
N ASP A 144 -1.90 -14.62 9.81
CA ASP A 144 -2.59 -15.54 10.72
C ASP A 144 -3.92 -14.92 11.20
N TRP A 145 -3.96 -13.62 11.47
CA TRP A 145 -5.21 -12.94 11.87
C TRP A 145 -6.25 -12.91 10.74
N LEU A 146 -5.84 -12.64 9.49
CA LEU A 146 -6.75 -12.67 8.33
C LEU A 146 -7.30 -14.08 8.11
N GLU A 147 -6.44 -15.10 8.10
CA GLU A 147 -6.86 -16.50 7.86
C GLU A 147 -7.84 -17.02 8.90
N ASN A 148 -7.73 -16.59 10.16
CA ASN A 148 -8.64 -17.02 11.24
C ASN A 148 -9.92 -16.17 11.32
N ALA A 149 -9.99 -15.00 10.67
CA ALA A 149 -11.15 -14.12 10.75
C ALA A 149 -12.39 -14.73 10.07
N GLU A 150 -12.21 -15.51 8.99
CA GLU A 150 -13.31 -16.23 8.33
C GLU A 150 -13.79 -17.48 9.11
N GLU A 151 -12.97 -18.08 9.97
CA GLU A 151 -13.35 -19.28 10.75
C GLU A 151 -14.30 -18.97 11.92
N GLU A 152 -14.28 -17.75 12.48
CA GLU A 152 -15.12 -17.37 13.62
C GLU A 152 -16.59 -17.02 13.26
N GLU A 153 -16.92 -16.78 11.98
CA GLU A 153 -18.29 -16.44 11.55
C GLU A 153 -19.16 -17.66 11.19
N SER A 154 -18.62 -18.88 11.27
CA SER A 154 -19.32 -20.12 10.84
C SER A 154 -19.91 -20.97 11.99
N ASP A 155 -19.84 -20.51 13.24
CA ASP A 155 -20.19 -21.29 14.45
C ASP A 155 -21.38 -20.70 15.27
N GLU A 156 -22.37 -20.06 14.63
CA GLU A 156 -23.64 -19.67 15.27
C GLU A 156 -24.88 -20.10 14.45
N ASP A 157 -25.11 -21.41 14.27
CA ASP A 157 -26.42 -21.91 13.81
C ASP A 157 -26.68 -23.41 14.16
N ASP A 158 -26.45 -23.81 15.42
CA ASP A 158 -26.96 -25.10 15.96
C ASP A 158 -27.08 -25.08 17.51
N GLU A 159 -28.05 -24.32 18.04
CA GLU A 159 -28.90 -24.70 19.20
C GLU A 159 -30.12 -23.77 19.39
#